data_AF-I3WK27-F1
#
_entry.id   AF-I3WK27-F1
#
_cell.length_a   1.000
_cell.length_b   1.000
_cell.length_c   1.000
_cell.angle_alpha   90.00
_cell.angle_beta   90.00
_cell.angle_gamma   90.00
#
_symmetry.space_group_name_H-M   'P 1'
#
loop_
_entity.id
_entity.type
_entity.pdbx_description
1 polymer ?
#
loop_
_entity_poly.entity_id
_entity_poly.type
_entity_poly.pdbx_seq_one_letter_code
_entity_poly.pdbx_strand_id
1 'polypeptide(L)'
;MSFEYITKYNSPNYTPGRPYGIACIVIHWWDDPAKHPTFNGVISTLCSKSRGASANYVAEAGRVACIVDPDNRSWATGDGVGCNSMGNDKGISIECNPRQSDGDYQTIGELIRNIRKTYGDLPLKRHRDLSPRPTSCPGTYDLDRLDRIARHGAASNTPTPSQPSTAGVDLNALADAVIRGEYGVGAERRAKLGANYDKVQAIVNQRLGAKPAASNGVDLNALADAVIRGEYGVGAERRAKLGANYDKVQQIVNQRLG
;
A
#
# COMPACT_ATOMS: atom_id res chain seq x y z
N MET A 1 -10.02 -8.26 0.12
CA MET A 1 -11.20 -7.38 0.14
C MET A 1 -12.12 -7.87 -0.97
N SER A 2 -13.19 -7.16 -1.30
CA SER A 2 -13.93 -7.35 -2.54
C SER A 2 -14.19 -5.94 -3.07
N PHE A 3 -13.49 -5.55 -4.14
CA PHE A 3 -13.74 -4.27 -4.80
C PHE A 3 -15.08 -4.31 -5.55
N GLU A 4 -15.69 -3.15 -5.79
CA GLU A 4 -16.79 -3.02 -6.74
C GLU A 4 -16.27 -3.37 -8.13
N TYR A 5 -16.82 -4.42 -8.75
CA TYR A 5 -16.47 -4.83 -10.11
C TYR A 5 -17.49 -4.29 -11.11
N ILE A 6 -17.05 -3.39 -11.98
CA ILE A 6 -17.90 -2.62 -12.88
C ILE A 6 -17.69 -3.09 -14.32
N THR A 7 -18.76 -3.60 -14.94
CA THR A 7 -18.74 -4.13 -16.33
C THR A 7 -19.66 -3.37 -17.28
N LYS A 8 -20.30 -2.29 -16.81
CA LYS A 8 -21.24 -1.50 -17.61
C LYS A 8 -20.58 -0.61 -18.67
N TYR A 9 -19.25 -0.48 -18.65
CA TYR A 9 -18.48 0.33 -19.60
C TYR A 9 -17.77 -0.56 -20.60
N ASN A 10 -17.79 -0.19 -21.87
CA ASN A 10 -17.16 -0.97 -22.94
C ASN A 10 -16.42 -0.02 -23.89
N SER A 11 -15.11 -0.19 -23.98
CA SER A 11 -14.29 0.53 -24.96
C SER A 11 -14.41 -0.13 -26.33
N PRO A 12 -14.63 0.64 -27.40
CA PRO A 12 -14.61 0.12 -28.77
C PRO A 12 -13.18 -0.09 -29.30
N ASN A 13 -12.15 0.34 -28.55
CA ASN A 13 -10.76 0.37 -29.00
C ASN A 13 -10.05 -0.93 -28.60
N TYR A 14 -10.34 -2.03 -29.28
CA TYR A 14 -9.68 -3.31 -29.01
C TYR A 14 -9.56 -4.16 -30.27
N THR A 15 -8.73 -5.20 -30.20
CA THR A 15 -8.63 -6.23 -31.22
C THR A 15 -9.13 -7.57 -30.66
N PRO A 16 -10.11 -8.22 -31.30
CA PRO A 16 -10.68 -9.46 -30.78
C PRO A 16 -9.67 -10.61 -30.61
N GLY A 17 -9.82 -11.40 -29.55
CA GLY A 17 -9.11 -12.66 -29.31
C GLY A 17 -7.66 -12.54 -28.84
N ARG A 18 -7.07 -13.70 -28.48
CA ARG A 18 -5.67 -13.89 -28.00
C ARG A 18 -4.89 -14.94 -28.83
N PRO A 19 -4.64 -14.71 -30.13
CA PRO A 19 -3.92 -15.68 -30.99
C PRO A 19 -2.47 -15.95 -30.55
N TYR A 20 -1.88 -15.06 -29.74
CA TYR A 20 -0.53 -15.21 -29.20
C TYR A 20 -0.52 -15.60 -27.71
N GLY A 21 -1.68 -15.92 -27.15
CA GLY A 21 -1.86 -16.18 -25.72
C GLY A 21 -1.71 -14.93 -24.85
N ILE A 22 -1.74 -15.15 -23.54
CA ILE A 22 -1.53 -14.12 -22.51
C ILE A 22 -0.25 -14.48 -21.76
N ALA A 23 0.67 -13.52 -21.64
CA ALA A 23 2.01 -13.76 -21.08
C ALA A 23 2.39 -12.81 -19.95
N CYS A 24 1.66 -11.71 -19.75
CA CYS A 24 1.94 -10.78 -18.66
C CYS A 24 0.73 -9.92 -18.28
N ILE A 25 0.86 -9.25 -17.13
CA ILE A 25 -0.03 -8.15 -16.73
C ILE A 25 0.80 -6.87 -16.83
N VAL A 26 0.34 -5.89 -17.59
CA VAL A 26 1.04 -4.62 -17.79
C VAL A 26 0.42 -3.56 -16.89
N ILE A 27 1.25 -3.00 -16.01
CA ILE A 27 0.86 -1.94 -15.09
C ILE A 27 1.06 -0.59 -15.79
N HIS A 28 -0.04 0.18 -15.84
CA HIS A 28 -0.10 1.54 -16.32
C HIS A 28 -0.56 2.49 -15.21
N TRP A 29 -0.49 3.80 -15.45
CA TRP A 29 -1.14 4.81 -14.62
C TRP A 29 -1.85 5.83 -15.51
N TRP A 30 -2.98 6.36 -15.07
CA TRP A 30 -3.71 7.33 -15.88
C TRP A 30 -3.32 8.77 -15.53
N ASP A 31 -2.96 9.53 -16.56
CA ASP A 31 -2.68 10.98 -16.51
C ASP A 31 -1.70 11.39 -15.38
N ASP A 32 -1.52 12.70 -15.21
CA ASP A 32 -0.69 13.28 -14.16
C ASP A 32 -1.51 13.44 -12.87
N PRO A 33 -1.06 12.91 -11.70
CA PRO A 33 -1.78 13.08 -10.44
C PRO A 33 -2.00 14.55 -10.04
N ALA A 34 -1.13 15.48 -10.47
CA ALA A 34 -1.26 16.91 -10.22
C ALA A 34 -2.47 17.56 -10.91
N LYS A 35 -3.03 16.90 -11.94
CA LYS A 35 -4.25 17.36 -12.63
C LYS A 35 -5.54 16.85 -11.96
N HIS A 36 -5.41 16.10 -10.87
CA HIS A 36 -6.53 15.49 -10.16
C HIS A 36 -7.47 14.64 -11.07
N PRO A 37 -6.93 13.74 -11.92
CA PRO A 37 -7.74 12.94 -12.82
C PRO A 37 -8.67 12.00 -12.05
N THR A 38 -9.87 11.79 -12.58
CA THR A 38 -10.91 10.97 -11.94
C THR A 38 -11.09 9.63 -12.64
N PHE A 39 -11.52 8.62 -11.90
CA PHE A 39 -11.87 7.29 -12.41
C PHE A 39 -12.85 7.33 -13.59
N ASN A 40 -13.93 8.11 -13.47
CA ASN A 40 -14.90 8.23 -14.55
C ASN A 40 -14.33 9.01 -15.75
N GLY A 41 -13.46 9.99 -15.52
CA GLY A 41 -12.80 10.75 -16.58
C GLY A 41 -11.88 9.89 -17.44
N VAL A 42 -11.07 9.02 -16.83
CA VAL A 42 -10.22 8.08 -17.57
C VAL A 42 -11.07 7.06 -18.31
N ILE A 43 -12.14 6.51 -17.71
CA ILE A 43 -13.04 5.58 -18.39
C ILE A 43 -13.69 6.23 -19.61
N SER A 44 -14.22 7.45 -19.46
CA SER A 44 -14.80 8.22 -20.58
C SER A 44 -13.78 8.41 -21.70
N THR A 45 -12.53 8.71 -21.34
CA THR A 45 -11.44 8.89 -22.31
C THR A 45 -11.12 7.58 -23.04
N LEU A 46 -10.91 6.48 -22.32
CA LEU A 46 -10.52 5.18 -22.89
C LEU A 46 -11.68 4.49 -23.64
N CYS A 47 -12.94 4.82 -23.32
CA CYS A 47 -14.12 4.34 -24.04
C CYS A 47 -14.49 5.21 -25.24
N SER A 48 -13.85 6.38 -25.43
CA SER A 48 -14.06 7.19 -26.63
C SER A 48 -13.43 6.54 -27.85
N LYS A 49 -14.21 6.35 -28.92
CA LYS A 49 -13.71 5.81 -30.20
C LYS A 49 -12.56 6.65 -30.79
N SER A 50 -12.56 7.96 -30.58
CA SER A 50 -11.51 8.84 -31.11
C SER A 50 -10.19 8.74 -30.35
N ARG A 51 -10.16 8.09 -29.18
CA ARG A 51 -8.96 8.00 -28.35
C ARG A 51 -7.85 7.18 -29.00
N GLY A 52 -8.23 6.13 -29.73
CA GLY A 52 -7.28 5.19 -30.35
C GLY A 52 -6.40 4.44 -29.33
N ALA A 53 -6.86 4.35 -28.08
CA ALA A 53 -6.19 3.64 -26.99
C ALA A 53 -7.21 3.14 -25.97
N SER A 54 -6.87 2.10 -25.23
CA SER A 54 -7.70 1.50 -24.17
C SER A 54 -6.83 0.72 -23.18
N ALA A 55 -7.46 0.16 -22.16
CA ALA A 55 -6.90 -0.85 -21.27
C ALA A 55 -7.93 -1.95 -21.04
N ASN A 56 -7.54 -3.10 -20.50
CA ASN A 56 -8.51 -4.10 -20.07
C ASN A 56 -9.24 -3.61 -18.81
N TYR A 57 -8.48 -3.06 -17.85
CA TYR A 57 -8.99 -2.60 -16.57
C TYR A 57 -8.60 -1.17 -16.24
N VAL A 58 -9.48 -0.49 -15.50
CA VAL A 58 -9.21 0.77 -14.79
C VAL A 58 -9.45 0.51 -13.30
N ALA A 59 -8.47 0.77 -12.44
CA ALA A 59 -8.53 0.44 -11.02
C ALA A 59 -8.12 1.60 -10.09
N GLU A 60 -8.93 1.86 -9.08
CA GLU A 60 -8.59 2.68 -7.91
C GLU A 60 -9.11 2.03 -6.62
N ALA A 61 -8.78 2.62 -5.47
CA ALA A 61 -9.22 2.14 -4.18
C ALA A 61 -10.72 1.81 -4.14
N GLY A 62 -11.05 0.54 -3.89
CA GLY A 62 -12.41 0.05 -3.70
C GLY A 62 -13.18 -0.29 -4.97
N ARG A 63 -12.68 0.01 -6.18
CA ARG A 63 -13.41 -0.28 -7.43
C ARG A 63 -12.51 -0.54 -8.65
N VAL A 64 -12.99 -1.42 -9.52
CA VAL A 64 -12.34 -1.80 -10.79
C VAL A 64 -13.38 -1.80 -11.90
N ALA A 65 -13.11 -1.13 -13.01
CA ALA A 65 -13.88 -1.23 -14.23
C ALA A 65 -13.15 -2.12 -15.24
N CYS A 66 -13.83 -3.17 -15.74
CA CYS A 66 -13.39 -3.91 -16.91
C CYS A 66 -14.00 -3.24 -18.14
N ILE A 67 -13.15 -2.60 -18.96
CA ILE A 67 -13.60 -1.83 -20.13
C ILE A 67 -13.24 -2.49 -21.46
N VAL A 68 -12.32 -3.46 -21.46
CA VAL A 68 -12.09 -4.39 -22.56
C VAL A 68 -11.95 -5.78 -21.94
N ASP A 69 -12.79 -6.72 -22.37
CA ASP A 69 -12.72 -8.12 -21.95
C ASP A 69 -11.27 -8.63 -22.05
N PRO A 70 -10.70 -9.27 -21.00
CA PRO A 70 -9.33 -9.78 -21.04
C PRO A 70 -9.07 -10.84 -22.11
N ASP A 71 -10.09 -11.50 -22.65
CA ASP A 71 -9.97 -12.37 -23.83
C ASP A 71 -9.77 -11.59 -25.15
N ASN A 72 -9.84 -10.26 -25.08
CA ASN A 72 -9.54 -9.34 -26.16
C ASN A 72 -8.31 -8.47 -25.82
N ARG A 73 -7.63 -7.99 -26.87
CA ARG A 73 -6.42 -7.16 -26.74
C ARG A 73 -6.78 -5.68 -26.70
N SER A 74 -6.58 -5.03 -25.55
CA SER A 74 -6.61 -3.57 -25.44
C SER A 74 -5.41 -2.92 -26.14
N TRP A 75 -5.51 -1.63 -26.46
CA TRP A 75 -4.46 -0.86 -27.13
C TRP A 75 -3.80 0.11 -26.13
N ALA A 76 -2.95 -0.41 -25.25
CA ALA A 76 -2.43 0.32 -24.09
C ALA A 76 -0.92 0.61 -24.18
N THR A 77 -0.13 -0.34 -24.68
CA THR A 77 1.32 -0.32 -24.55
C THR A 77 2.00 0.42 -25.72
N GLY A 78 1.37 0.41 -26.88
CA GLY A 78 1.88 1.10 -28.08
C GLY A 78 2.99 0.34 -28.82
N ASP A 79 3.21 -0.93 -28.50
CA ASP A 79 4.19 -1.84 -29.11
C ASP A 79 3.64 -2.65 -30.30
N GLY A 80 2.48 -2.23 -30.84
CA GLY A 80 1.83 -2.83 -32.02
C GLY A 80 0.83 -3.94 -31.67
N VAL A 81 -0.08 -4.25 -32.59
CA VAL A 81 -1.10 -5.32 -32.44
C VAL A 81 -1.04 -6.22 -33.66
N GLY A 82 -1.20 -7.54 -33.49
CA GLY A 82 -1.08 -8.49 -34.59
C GLY A 82 0.37 -8.78 -34.99
N CYS A 83 1.34 -8.41 -34.15
CA CYS A 83 2.77 -8.55 -34.40
C CYS A 83 3.49 -9.34 -33.29
N ASN A 84 2.73 -10.09 -32.47
CA ASN A 84 3.25 -10.90 -31.37
C ASN A 84 3.94 -10.06 -30.28
N SER A 85 3.48 -8.81 -30.12
CA SER A 85 4.01 -7.86 -29.14
C SER A 85 3.78 -8.30 -27.69
N MET A 86 4.62 -7.82 -26.76
CA MET A 86 4.54 -8.28 -25.37
C MET A 86 3.38 -7.61 -24.61
N GLY A 87 3.16 -6.32 -24.84
CA GLY A 87 2.15 -5.53 -24.15
C GLY A 87 0.78 -5.64 -24.79
N ASN A 88 0.61 -5.13 -26.00
CA ASN A 88 -0.70 -5.12 -26.65
C ASN A 88 -1.22 -6.52 -27.03
N ASP A 89 -0.38 -7.40 -27.59
CA ASP A 89 -0.84 -8.73 -28.03
C ASP A 89 -0.97 -9.72 -26.86
N LYS A 90 -0.01 -9.71 -25.92
CA LYS A 90 0.09 -10.71 -24.85
C LYS A 90 -0.18 -10.18 -23.44
N GLY A 91 -0.35 -8.88 -23.27
CA GLY A 91 -0.58 -8.25 -21.99
C GLY A 91 -2.07 -8.12 -21.66
N ILE A 92 -2.38 -8.24 -20.38
CA ILE A 92 -3.61 -7.67 -19.80
C ILE A 92 -3.21 -6.33 -19.17
N SER A 93 -3.76 -5.23 -19.68
CA SER A 93 -3.40 -3.89 -19.20
C SER A 93 -4.31 -3.40 -18.09
N ILE A 94 -3.70 -2.90 -17.02
CA ILE A 94 -4.40 -2.24 -15.90
C ILE A 94 -3.94 -0.79 -15.85
N GLU A 95 -4.85 0.14 -16.14
CA GLU A 95 -4.68 1.55 -15.85
C GLU A 95 -4.99 1.79 -14.37
N CYS A 96 -3.99 2.27 -13.63
CA CYS A 96 -4.08 2.42 -12.18
C CYS A 96 -4.16 3.90 -11.79
N ASN A 97 -4.83 4.18 -10.67
CA ASN A 97 -4.89 5.53 -10.11
C ASN A 97 -3.50 6.09 -9.80
N PRO A 98 -3.09 7.22 -10.41
CA PRO A 98 -1.73 7.73 -10.28
C PRO A 98 -1.38 8.22 -8.86
N ARG A 99 -2.37 8.35 -7.97
CA ARG A 99 -2.19 8.77 -6.57
C ARG A 99 -1.67 7.67 -5.65
N GLN A 100 -1.81 6.38 -6.04
CA GLN A 100 -1.14 5.24 -5.39
C GLN A 100 -1.36 5.12 -3.87
N SER A 101 -2.56 5.37 -3.37
CA SER A 101 -2.91 5.13 -1.97
C SER A 101 -2.76 3.64 -1.61
N ASP A 102 -2.68 3.32 -0.32
CA ASP A 102 -2.67 1.93 0.14
C ASP A 102 -3.91 1.16 -0.32
N GLY A 103 -5.07 1.82 -0.38
CA GLY A 103 -6.30 1.26 -0.94
C GLY A 103 -6.20 0.95 -2.43
N ASP A 104 -5.47 1.76 -3.21
CA ASP A 104 -5.19 1.48 -4.62
C ASP A 104 -4.34 0.21 -4.74
N TYR A 105 -3.23 0.12 -3.99
CA TYR A 105 -2.37 -1.07 -3.98
C TYR A 105 -3.12 -2.34 -3.59
N GLN A 106 -3.98 -2.27 -2.58
CA GLN A 106 -4.78 -3.41 -2.14
C GLN A 106 -5.78 -3.84 -3.22
N THR A 107 -6.47 -2.88 -3.85
CA THR A 107 -7.46 -3.17 -4.90
C THR A 107 -6.79 -3.74 -6.15
N ILE A 108 -5.68 -3.15 -6.59
CA ILE A 108 -4.93 -3.59 -7.77
C ILE A 108 -4.28 -4.96 -7.51
N GLY A 109 -3.70 -5.18 -6.32
CA GLY A 109 -3.14 -6.48 -5.96
C GLY A 109 -4.21 -7.59 -5.93
N GLU A 110 -5.41 -7.28 -5.46
CA GLU A 110 -6.54 -8.22 -5.52
C GLU A 110 -6.99 -8.49 -6.97
N LEU A 111 -7.05 -7.45 -7.82
CA LEU A 111 -7.32 -7.62 -9.25
C LEU A 111 -6.27 -8.50 -9.94
N ILE A 112 -4.99 -8.27 -9.65
CA ILE A 112 -3.88 -9.10 -10.15
C ILE A 112 -4.05 -10.56 -9.71
N ARG A 113 -4.43 -10.82 -8.45
CA ARG A 113 -4.73 -12.18 -8.00
C ARG A 113 -5.87 -12.80 -8.81
N ASN A 114 -6.95 -12.05 -9.04
CA ASN A 114 -8.09 -12.54 -9.80
C ASN A 114 -7.71 -12.87 -11.25
N ILE A 115 -6.92 -12.01 -11.91
CA ILE A 115 -6.38 -12.27 -13.24
C ILE A 115 -5.51 -13.54 -13.23
N ARG A 116 -4.60 -13.69 -12.26
CA ARG A 116 -3.72 -14.86 -12.17
C ARG A 116 -4.48 -16.17 -11.90
N LYS A 117 -5.58 -16.10 -11.16
CA LYS A 117 -6.46 -17.25 -10.92
C LYS A 117 -7.10 -17.74 -12.22
N THR A 118 -7.43 -16.83 -13.14
CA THR A 118 -8.09 -17.16 -14.41
C THR A 118 -7.09 -17.54 -15.51
N TYR A 119 -5.99 -16.79 -15.63
CA TYR A 119 -5.08 -16.86 -16.79
C TYR A 119 -3.68 -17.44 -16.46
N GLY A 120 -3.47 -17.93 -15.24
CA GLY A 120 -2.20 -18.50 -14.78
C GLY A 120 -1.29 -17.51 -14.05
N ASP A 121 -0.17 -17.97 -13.51
CA ASP A 121 0.79 -17.12 -12.78
C ASP A 121 1.56 -16.20 -13.75
N LEU A 122 0.96 -15.06 -14.08
CA LEU A 122 1.49 -14.07 -15.01
C LEU A 122 2.45 -13.08 -14.32
N PRO A 123 3.65 -12.81 -14.87
CA PRO A 123 4.53 -11.78 -14.36
C PRO A 123 3.95 -10.36 -14.58
N LEU A 124 4.31 -9.44 -13.68
CA LEU A 124 4.00 -8.01 -13.84
C LEU A 124 5.08 -7.34 -14.70
N LYS A 125 4.65 -6.44 -15.60
CA LYS A 125 5.52 -5.61 -16.44
C LYS A 125 5.14 -4.14 -16.32
N ARG A 126 6.13 -3.25 -16.43
CA ARG A 126 5.87 -1.80 -16.49
C ARG A 126 5.65 -1.40 -17.94
N HIS A 127 4.75 -0.46 -18.20
CA HIS A 127 4.57 0.11 -19.55
C HIS A 127 5.89 0.64 -20.12
N ARG A 128 6.68 1.40 -19.34
CA ARG A 128 8.00 1.92 -19.77
C ARG A 128 9.00 0.86 -20.24
N ASP A 129 8.89 -0.39 -19.80
CA ASP A 129 9.82 -1.45 -20.17
C ASP A 129 9.45 -2.11 -21.50
N LEU A 130 8.22 -1.87 -21.98
CA LEU A 130 7.67 -2.47 -23.20
C LEU A 130 7.40 -1.42 -24.31
N SER A 131 7.17 -0.17 -23.93
CA SER A 131 6.83 0.90 -24.86
C SER A 131 8.00 1.23 -25.78
N PRO A 132 7.80 1.28 -27.12
CA PRO A 132 8.82 1.75 -28.05
C PRO A 132 9.05 3.27 -27.97
N ARG A 133 8.14 4.00 -27.30
CA ARG A 133 8.28 5.44 -27.05
C ARG A 133 8.59 5.69 -25.58
N PRO A 134 9.51 6.63 -25.26
CA PRO A 134 9.77 7.02 -23.87
C PRO A 134 8.48 7.42 -23.16
N THR A 135 8.27 6.86 -21.98
CA THR A 135 7.12 7.17 -21.14
C THR A 135 7.52 7.13 -19.66
N SER A 136 6.89 7.98 -18.85
CA SER A 136 7.00 7.91 -17.40
C SER A 136 6.08 6.86 -16.78
N CYS A 137 5.21 6.21 -17.57
CA CYS A 137 4.25 5.21 -17.09
C CYS A 137 4.95 3.91 -16.62
N PRO A 138 4.59 3.31 -15.46
CA PRO A 138 3.47 3.62 -14.55
C PRO A 138 3.86 4.54 -13.38
N GLY A 139 4.62 5.59 -13.64
CA GLY A 139 5.15 6.48 -12.62
C GLY A 139 6.05 5.74 -11.64
N THR A 140 5.69 5.84 -10.36
CA THR A 140 6.42 5.28 -9.21
C THR A 140 5.78 4.03 -8.63
N TYR A 141 4.84 3.38 -9.34
CA TYR A 141 4.21 2.16 -8.85
C TYR A 141 5.24 1.08 -8.48
N ASP A 142 5.16 0.59 -7.25
CA ASP A 142 5.95 -0.53 -6.74
C ASP A 142 5.30 -1.86 -7.15
N LEU A 143 5.82 -2.47 -8.21
CA LEU A 143 5.34 -3.75 -8.72
C LEU A 143 5.61 -4.92 -7.75
N ASP A 144 6.67 -4.85 -6.93
CA ASP A 144 6.96 -5.92 -5.96
C ASP A 144 5.96 -5.88 -4.81
N ARG A 145 5.54 -4.68 -4.40
CA ARG A 145 4.42 -4.51 -3.46
C ARG A 145 3.12 -5.05 -4.04
N LEU A 146 2.81 -4.75 -5.31
CA LEU A 146 1.62 -5.31 -5.98
C LEU A 146 1.67 -6.84 -6.06
N ASP A 147 2.81 -7.41 -6.44
CA ASP A 147 3.02 -8.86 -6.51
C ASP A 147 2.85 -9.53 -5.14
N ARG A 148 3.45 -8.95 -4.08
CA ARG A 148 3.33 -9.43 -2.70
C ARG A 148 1.88 -9.42 -2.22
N ILE A 149 1.15 -8.33 -2.45
CA ILE A 149 -0.28 -8.24 -2.11
C ILE A 149 -1.05 -9.30 -2.89
N ALA A 150 -0.79 -9.45 -4.19
CA ALA A 150 -1.49 -10.43 -5.03
C ALA A 150 -1.26 -11.88 -4.55
N ARG A 151 -0.03 -12.26 -4.18
CA ARG A 151 0.30 -13.63 -3.75
C ARG A 151 -0.17 -13.96 -2.34
N HIS A 152 -0.10 -13.03 -1.39
CA HIS A 152 -0.22 -13.36 0.03
C HIS A 152 -1.47 -12.81 0.74
N GLY A 153 -2.33 -12.07 0.04
CA GLY A 153 -3.42 -11.35 0.69
C GLY A 153 -2.99 -9.95 1.12
N ALA A 154 -3.97 -9.09 1.36
CA ALA A 154 -3.74 -7.89 2.16
C ALA A 154 -3.57 -8.33 3.62
N ALA A 155 -2.47 -9.01 3.96
CA ALA A 155 -2.08 -9.12 5.34
C ALA A 155 -1.96 -7.70 5.90
N SER A 156 -2.69 -7.42 6.97
CA SER A 156 -2.85 -6.11 7.60
C SER A 156 -1.55 -5.31 7.57
N ASN A 157 -1.65 -4.10 6.99
CA ASN A 157 -0.67 -3.02 6.95
C ASN A 157 0.52 -3.23 7.90
N THR A 158 1.61 -3.79 7.38
CA THR A 158 2.95 -3.58 7.94
C THR A 158 3.81 -3.04 6.80
N PRO A 159 4.38 -1.82 6.92
CA PRO A 159 5.08 -1.18 5.83
C PRO A 159 6.30 -2.03 5.45
N THR A 160 6.42 -2.32 4.17
CA THR A 160 7.68 -2.80 3.59
C THR A 160 8.63 -1.61 3.54
N PRO A 161 9.79 -1.63 4.21
CA PRO A 161 10.75 -0.53 4.10
C PRO A 161 11.31 -0.52 2.67
N SER A 162 11.14 0.59 1.97
CA SER A 162 11.96 0.92 0.80
C SER A 162 13.42 0.96 1.24
N GLN A 163 14.27 0.25 0.51
CA GLN A 163 15.71 0.16 0.73
C GLN A 163 16.34 1.57 0.80
N PRO A 164 17.05 1.94 1.89
CA PRO A 164 17.74 3.23 1.95
C PRO A 164 18.88 3.27 0.94
N SER A 165 18.83 4.26 0.05
CA SER A 165 19.97 4.79 -0.66
C SER A 165 20.98 5.40 0.32
N THR A 166 22.25 5.19 0.04
CA THR A 166 23.41 5.53 0.88
C THR A 166 23.62 7.04 1.02
N ALA A 167 22.99 7.66 2.01
CA ALA A 167 23.41 8.94 2.60
C ALA A 167 23.06 8.96 4.09
N GLY A 168 24.10 8.98 4.95
CA GLY A 168 24.01 9.27 6.39
C GLY A 168 22.96 8.48 7.18
N VAL A 169 23.21 7.21 7.48
CA VAL A 169 22.32 6.43 8.35
C VAL A 169 22.40 6.95 9.79
N ASP A 170 21.31 7.52 10.30
CA ASP A 170 21.16 7.86 11.71
C ASP A 170 20.91 6.60 12.55
N LEU A 171 21.98 6.11 13.18
CA LEU A 171 21.95 4.91 14.01
C LEU A 171 21.10 5.07 15.27
N ASN A 172 20.89 6.29 15.77
CA ASN A 172 20.03 6.54 16.94
C ASN A 172 18.56 6.38 16.56
N ALA A 173 18.15 6.93 15.42
CA ALA A 173 16.80 6.77 14.90
C ALA A 173 16.48 5.29 14.61
N LEU A 174 17.45 4.54 14.07
CA LEU A 174 17.32 3.09 13.89
C LEU A 174 17.19 2.35 15.22
N ALA A 175 17.95 2.73 16.25
CA ALA A 175 17.85 2.11 17.57
C ALA A 175 16.50 2.40 18.24
N ASP A 176 15.95 3.61 18.10
CA ASP A 176 14.60 3.94 18.60
C ASP A 176 13.54 3.10 17.90
N ALA A 177 13.65 2.93 16.58
CA ALA A 177 12.74 2.08 15.81
C ALA A 177 12.82 0.60 16.21
N VAL A 178 14.02 0.10 16.56
CA VAL A 178 14.19 -1.26 17.11
C VAL A 178 13.54 -1.40 18.49
N ILE A 179 13.69 -0.41 19.38
CA ILE A 179 13.05 -0.40 20.71
C ILE A 179 11.52 -0.37 20.59
N ARG A 180 10.99 0.37 19.60
CA ARG A 180 9.56 0.36 19.26
C ARG A 180 9.07 -0.95 18.60
N GLY A 181 9.97 -1.89 18.31
CA GLY A 181 9.64 -3.21 17.76
C GLY A 181 9.52 -3.27 16.24
N GLU A 182 9.80 -2.19 15.51
CA GLU A 182 9.58 -2.08 14.06
C GLU A 182 10.50 -3.00 13.23
N TYR A 183 11.63 -3.40 13.83
CA TYR A 183 12.64 -4.26 13.20
C TYR A 183 12.50 -5.74 13.59
N GLY A 184 11.48 -6.13 14.35
CA GLY A 184 11.31 -7.51 14.81
C GLY A 184 12.40 -7.99 15.79
N VAL A 185 12.53 -9.30 15.93
CA VAL A 185 13.44 -9.96 16.90
C VAL A 185 14.40 -10.95 16.24
N GLY A 186 15.58 -11.15 16.84
CA GLY A 186 16.54 -12.17 16.39
C GLY A 186 17.01 -12.01 14.94
N ALA A 187 16.85 -13.06 14.14
CA ALA A 187 17.31 -13.12 12.75
C ALA A 187 16.62 -12.11 11.84
N GLU A 188 15.35 -11.78 12.10
CA GLU A 188 14.59 -10.79 11.34
C GLU A 188 15.19 -9.39 11.48
N ARG A 189 15.53 -9.00 12.72
CA ARG A 189 16.20 -7.73 13.02
C ARG A 189 17.56 -7.64 12.32
N ARG A 190 18.32 -8.73 12.32
CA ARG A 190 19.63 -8.82 11.66
C ARG A 190 19.53 -8.68 10.15
N ALA A 191 18.52 -9.31 9.54
CA ALA A 191 18.25 -9.15 8.11
C ALA A 191 17.86 -7.71 7.76
N LYS A 192 17.00 -7.07 8.57
CA LYS A 192 16.51 -5.70 8.32
C LYS A 192 17.56 -4.62 8.53
N LEU A 193 18.40 -4.74 9.57
CA LEU A 193 19.44 -3.74 9.87
C LEU A 193 20.71 -3.93 9.02
N GLY A 194 20.93 -5.12 8.44
CA GLY A 194 22.07 -5.42 7.59
C GLY A 194 23.40 -5.06 8.24
N ALA A 195 24.26 -4.32 7.52
CA ALA A 195 25.56 -3.86 8.01
C ALA A 195 25.50 -2.94 9.25
N ASN A 196 24.32 -2.39 9.58
CA ASN A 196 24.12 -1.54 10.75
C ASN A 196 23.68 -2.33 12.00
N TYR A 197 23.41 -3.63 11.87
CA TYR A 197 22.89 -4.47 12.96
C TYR A 197 23.73 -4.35 14.24
N ASP A 198 25.04 -4.58 14.14
CA ASP A 198 25.90 -4.59 15.33
C ASP A 198 25.95 -3.23 16.02
N LYS A 199 26.00 -2.13 15.25
CA LYS A 199 26.05 -0.76 15.76
C LYS A 199 24.73 -0.35 16.43
N VAL A 200 23.60 -0.66 15.78
CA VAL A 200 22.26 -0.35 16.30
C VAL A 200 21.93 -1.22 17.51
N GLN A 201 22.28 -2.50 17.50
CA GLN A 201 22.04 -3.39 18.62
C GLN A 201 22.87 -2.99 19.86
N ALA A 202 24.08 -2.45 19.68
CA ALA A 202 24.85 -1.86 20.77
C ALA A 202 24.14 -0.67 21.43
N ILE A 203 23.56 0.23 20.62
CA ILE A 203 22.78 1.39 21.12
C ILE A 203 21.50 0.92 21.83
N VAL A 204 20.80 -0.07 21.28
CA VAL A 204 19.61 -0.67 21.90
C VAL A 204 19.96 -1.31 23.24
N ASN A 205 21.06 -2.06 23.32
CA ASN A 205 21.54 -2.66 24.57
C ASN A 205 21.94 -1.58 25.59
N GLN A 206 22.54 -0.47 25.15
CA GLN A 206 22.83 0.66 26.01
C GLN A 206 21.55 1.31 26.56
N ARG A 207 20.51 1.48 25.72
CA ARG A 207 19.24 2.10 26.12
C ARG A 207 18.37 1.19 26.99
N LEU A 208 18.35 -0.11 26.72
CA LEU A 208 17.60 -1.11 27.50
C LEU A 208 18.38 -1.60 28.74
N GLY A 209 19.70 -1.46 28.72
CA GLY A 209 20.59 -1.69 29.86
C GLY A 209 20.76 -0.46 30.77
N ALA A 210 20.26 0.70 30.37
CA ALA A 210 20.29 1.91 31.18
C ALA A 210 19.12 1.96 32.18
N LYS A 211 19.45 1.99 33.47
CA LYS A 211 18.64 2.55 34.57
C LYS A 211 19.56 3.50 35.35
N PRO A 212 19.10 4.60 35.99
CA PRO A 212 17.96 5.49 35.72
C PRO A 212 18.35 7.01 35.77
N ALA A 213 17.40 7.91 35.55
CA ALA A 213 17.35 9.21 36.26
C ALA A 213 15.92 9.48 36.72
N ALA A 214 15.76 9.80 38.01
CA ALA A 214 14.48 10.04 38.65
C ALA A 214 13.78 11.29 38.08
N SER A 215 12.50 11.18 37.76
CA SER A 215 11.53 12.27 37.92
C SER A 215 10.40 11.76 38.82
N ASN A 216 10.33 12.33 40.02
CA ASN A 216 9.32 12.02 41.02
C ASN A 216 7.95 12.57 40.60
N GLY A 217 7.21 11.85 39.77
CA GLY A 217 5.84 12.20 39.45
C GLY A 217 5.07 11.02 38.86
N VAL A 218 4.00 10.62 39.54
CA VAL A 218 3.00 9.72 38.96
C VAL A 218 2.39 10.38 37.73
N ASP A 219 2.32 9.67 36.60
CA ASP A 219 1.69 10.17 35.39
C ASP A 219 0.16 10.22 35.56
N LEU A 220 -0.35 11.42 35.85
CA LEU A 220 -1.76 11.67 36.12
C LEU A 220 -2.64 11.55 34.86
N ASN A 221 -2.07 11.74 33.66
CA ASN A 221 -2.84 11.60 32.42
C ASN A 221 -3.09 10.12 32.12
N ALA A 222 -2.08 9.27 32.29
CA ALA A 222 -2.23 7.83 32.14
C ALA A 222 -3.27 7.25 33.13
N LEU A 223 -3.29 7.75 34.37
CA LEU A 223 -4.30 7.39 35.36
C LEU A 223 -5.70 7.88 34.97
N ALA A 224 -5.84 9.10 34.44
CA ALA A 224 -7.12 9.62 33.99
C ALA A 224 -7.70 8.82 32.81
N ASP A 225 -6.85 8.43 31.85
CA ASP A 225 -7.25 7.57 30.74
C ASP A 225 -7.79 6.22 31.25
N ALA A 226 -7.10 5.61 32.23
CA ALA A 226 -7.52 4.35 32.82
C ALA A 226 -8.85 4.47 33.60
N VAL A 227 -9.10 5.63 34.24
CA VAL A 227 -10.39 5.90 34.89
C VAL A 227 -11.53 6.04 33.88
N ILE A 228 -11.31 6.73 32.76
CA ILE A 228 -12.31 6.86 31.67
C ILE A 228 -12.63 5.49 31.07
N ARG A 229 -11.62 4.62 30.94
CA ARG A 229 -11.79 3.22 30.51
C ARG A 229 -12.47 2.32 31.55
N GLY A 230 -12.73 2.83 32.77
CA GLY A 230 -13.43 2.10 33.83
C GLY A 230 -12.55 1.18 34.68
N GLU A 231 -11.23 1.19 34.49
CA GLU A 231 -10.30 0.26 35.14
C GLU A 231 -10.17 0.48 36.66
N TYR A 232 -10.58 1.67 37.13
CA TYR A 232 -10.50 2.08 38.52
C TYR A 232 -11.84 2.04 39.27
N GLY A 233 -12.91 1.53 38.65
CA GLY A 233 -14.24 1.46 39.28
C GLY A 233 -14.91 2.83 39.51
N VAL A 234 -15.93 2.86 40.37
CA VAL A 234 -16.75 4.06 40.66
C VAL A 234 -16.80 4.38 42.15
N GLY A 235 -16.98 5.66 42.51
CA GLY A 235 -17.16 6.10 43.89
C GLY A 235 -15.98 5.76 44.83
N ALA A 236 -16.28 5.09 45.95
CA ALA A 236 -15.30 4.77 46.99
C ALA A 236 -14.16 3.85 46.52
N GLU A 237 -14.43 2.95 45.58
CA GLU A 237 -13.43 2.03 45.02
C GLU A 237 -12.36 2.78 44.21
N ARG A 238 -12.77 3.74 43.39
CA ARG A 238 -11.86 4.61 42.63
C ARG A 238 -10.97 5.43 43.54
N ARG A 239 -11.54 5.96 44.62
CA ARG A 239 -10.82 6.75 45.62
C ARG A 239 -9.78 5.91 46.36
N ALA A 240 -10.12 4.68 46.71
CA ALA A 240 -9.19 3.75 47.34
C ALA A 240 -8.02 3.37 46.40
N LYS A 241 -8.30 3.10 45.11
CA LYS A 241 -7.28 2.70 44.12
C LYS A 241 -6.35 3.84 43.69
N LEU A 242 -6.84 5.08 43.61
CA LEU A 242 -6.02 6.24 43.21
C LEU A 242 -5.31 6.93 44.38
N GLY A 243 -5.78 6.72 45.62
CA GLY A 243 -5.18 7.26 46.82
C GLY A 243 -4.99 8.78 46.74
N ALA A 244 -3.77 9.26 47.03
CA ALA A 244 -3.42 10.68 47.00
C ALA A 244 -3.53 11.34 45.61
N ASN A 245 -3.65 10.57 44.53
CA ASN A 245 -3.80 11.09 43.18
C ASN A 245 -5.27 11.27 42.77
N TYR A 246 -6.21 10.81 43.59
CA TYR A 246 -7.64 10.80 43.26
C TYR A 246 -8.15 12.19 42.85
N ASP A 247 -7.89 13.23 43.63
CA ASP A 247 -8.43 14.57 43.36
C ASP A 247 -7.90 15.15 42.04
N LYS A 248 -6.60 14.98 41.77
CA LYS A 248 -5.96 15.48 40.55
C LYS A 248 -6.43 14.70 39.30
N VAL A 249 -6.54 13.38 39.40
CA VAL A 249 -7.03 12.53 38.31
C VAL A 249 -8.51 12.80 38.04
N GLN A 250 -9.32 12.98 39.09
CA GLN A 250 -10.76 13.24 38.96
C GLN A 250 -11.05 14.61 38.34
N GLN A 251 -10.22 15.64 38.60
CA GLN A 251 -10.31 16.92 37.89
C GLN A 251 -10.08 16.77 36.38
N ILE A 252 -9.05 16.00 35.98
CA ILE A 252 -8.74 15.73 34.57
C ILE A 252 -9.89 14.95 33.91
N VAL A 253 -10.47 13.96 34.59
CA VAL A 253 -11.63 13.21 34.10
C VAL A 253 -12.85 14.11 33.92
N ASN A 254 -13.14 15.01 34.88
CA ASN A 254 -14.27 15.95 34.77
C ASN A 254 -14.08 16.97 33.64
N GLN A 255 -12.86 17.43 33.38
CA GLN A 255 -12.57 18.31 32.22
C GLN A 255 -12.80 17.62 30.87
N ARG A 256 -12.70 16.29 30.82
CA ARG A 256 -12.82 15.51 29.58
C ARG A 256 -14.23 14.99 29.32
N LEU A 257 -15.08 14.95 30.34
CA LEU A 257 -16.43 14.37 30.29
C LEU A 257 -17.55 15.36 30.67
N GLY A 258 -17.21 16.56 31.14
CA GLY A 258 -18.13 17.68 31.36
C GLY A 258 -18.09 18.67 30.21
#